data_AF-A0AAD5Y8C2-F1
#
_entry.id   AF-A0AAD5Y8C2-F1
#
_cell.length_a   1.000
_cell.length_b   1.000
_cell.length_c   1.000
_cell.angle_alpha   90.00
_cell.angle_beta   90.00
_cell.angle_gamma   90.00
#
_symmetry.space_group_name_H-M   'P 1'
#
loop_
_entity.id
_entity.type
_entity.pdbx_description
1 polymer ?
#
loop_
_entity_poly.entity_id
_entity_poly.type
_entity_poly.pdbx_seq_one_letter_code
_entity_poly.pdbx_strand_id
1 'polypeptide(L)'
;MGVCEICNTNDHKYKCPKCQKHKKETDSNGESICKEIIPPPPPPPLEPTERTFDEDALTENQLKAIESSPELKKMLKDSILQIYLQTLDTSLEPESVFDKLQGNQKFDEFYNLVLDLIK
;
A
#
# COMPACT_ATOMS: atom_id res chain seq x y z
N MET A 1 -39.94 8.47 -2.76
CA MET A 1 -39.24 7.16 -2.83
C MET A 1 -39.26 6.72 -4.28
N GLY A 2 -38.11 6.66 -4.96
CA GLY A 2 -38.06 6.36 -6.40
C GLY A 2 -38.22 4.85 -6.67
N VAL A 3 -38.99 4.50 -7.71
CA VAL A 3 -39.13 3.12 -8.20
C VAL A 3 -38.21 2.93 -9.42
N CYS A 4 -37.59 1.76 -9.57
CA CYS A 4 -36.73 1.47 -10.72
C CYS A 4 -37.58 1.15 -11.95
N GLU A 5 -37.49 1.94 -13.03
CA GLU A 5 -38.33 1.72 -14.24
C GLU A 5 -38.03 0.41 -14.99
N ILE A 6 -36.86 -0.19 -14.80
CA ILE A 6 -36.49 -1.45 -15.47
C ILE A 6 -37.06 -2.67 -14.74
N CYS A 7 -37.02 -2.62 -13.40
CA CYS A 7 -37.34 -3.78 -12.55
C CYS A 7 -38.59 -3.55 -11.68
N ASN A 8 -39.25 -2.41 -11.85
CA ASN A 8 -40.41 -1.90 -11.11
C ASN A 8 -40.38 -2.15 -9.59
N THR A 9 -39.19 -2.05 -8.99
CA THR A 9 -38.93 -2.45 -7.59
C THR A 9 -38.47 -1.26 -6.74
N ASN A 10 -38.96 -1.19 -5.50
CA ASN A 10 -38.79 -0.04 -4.60
C ASN A 10 -37.83 -0.29 -3.41
N ASP A 11 -37.05 -1.37 -3.45
CA ASP A 11 -36.45 -1.93 -2.22
C ASP A 11 -35.23 -1.16 -1.69
N HIS A 12 -34.53 -0.37 -2.51
CA HIS A 12 -33.34 0.39 -2.08
C HIS A 12 -33.36 1.85 -2.57
N LYS A 13 -32.88 2.77 -1.70
CA LYS A 13 -32.89 4.23 -1.89
C LYS A 13 -31.99 4.74 -3.04
N TYR A 14 -30.83 4.13 -3.25
CA TYR A 14 -29.81 4.70 -4.15
C TYR A 14 -29.54 3.87 -5.42
N LYS A 15 -29.59 2.54 -5.32
CA LYS A 15 -29.24 1.63 -6.43
C LYS A 15 -30.15 0.42 -6.43
N CYS A 16 -30.65 0.02 -7.61
CA CYS A 16 -31.44 -1.21 -7.71
C CYS A 16 -30.50 -2.42 -7.58
N PRO A 17 -30.70 -3.35 -6.63
CA PRO A 17 -29.82 -4.50 -6.45
C PRO A 17 -29.87 -5.50 -7.62
N LYS A 18 -30.93 -5.49 -8.43
CA LYS A 18 -31.10 -6.42 -9.55
C LYS A 18 -30.41 -5.98 -10.83
N CYS A 19 -30.55 -4.72 -11.21
CA CYS A 19 -29.95 -4.21 -12.46
C CYS A 19 -28.75 -3.28 -12.21
N GLN A 20 -28.42 -3.00 -10.94
CA GLN A 20 -27.33 -2.12 -10.52
C GLN A 20 -27.37 -0.71 -11.12
N LYS A 21 -28.50 -0.27 -11.67
CA LYS A 21 -28.66 1.11 -12.13
C LYS A 21 -29.12 2.01 -10.99
N HIS A 22 -28.59 3.24 -10.96
CA HIS A 22 -29.08 4.29 -10.07
C HIS A 22 -30.50 4.67 -10.47
N LYS A 23 -31.38 4.80 -9.49
CA LYS A 23 -32.72 5.33 -9.73
C LYS A 23 -32.59 6.83 -10.00
N LYS A 24 -33.34 7.35 -10.98
CA LYS A 24 -33.42 8.80 -11.17
C LYS A 24 -34.15 9.37 -9.96
N GLU A 25 -33.46 10.18 -9.16
CA GLU A 25 -34.14 11.06 -8.21
C GLU A 25 -34.77 12.20 -9.02
N THR A 26 -36.09 12.20 -9.13
CA THR A 26 -36.83 13.36 -9.63
C THR A 26 -36.98 14.35 -8.47
N ASP A 27 -36.24 15.45 -8.52
CA ASP A 27 -36.53 16.62 -7.67
C ASP A 27 -37.79 17.33 -8.20
N SER A 28 -38.50 18.05 -7.32
CA SER A 28 -39.82 18.65 -7.57
C SER A 28 -39.88 19.74 -8.65
N ASN A 29 -38.76 20.05 -9.33
CA ASN A 29 -38.71 20.99 -10.46
C ASN A 29 -38.68 20.35 -11.85
N GLY A 30 -38.78 19.02 -11.98
CA GLY A 30 -38.98 18.38 -13.29
C GLY A 30 -37.79 18.47 -14.26
N GLU A 31 -36.59 18.83 -13.79
CA GLU A 31 -35.38 18.79 -14.61
C GLU A 31 -34.64 17.45 -14.45
N SER A 32 -34.43 16.78 -15.58
CA SER A 32 -33.70 15.52 -15.67
C SER A 32 -32.20 15.76 -15.58
N ILE A 33 -31.63 15.65 -14.38
CA ILE A 33 -30.17 15.67 -14.21
C ILE A 33 -29.61 14.31 -14.63
N CYS A 34 -29.48 14.09 -15.94
CA CYS A 34 -28.54 13.13 -16.49
C CYS A 34 -27.14 13.75 -16.36
N LYS A 35 -26.46 13.51 -15.22
CA LYS A 35 -25.00 13.61 -15.23
C LYS A 35 -24.50 12.43 -16.05
N GLU A 36 -24.41 12.65 -17.36
CA GLU A 36 -23.51 11.90 -18.23
C GLU A 36 -22.13 12.02 -17.60
N ILE A 37 -21.74 11.01 -16.82
CA ILE A 37 -20.36 10.86 -16.39
C ILE A 37 -19.63 10.51 -17.67
N ILE A 38 -19.05 11.53 -18.31
CA ILE A 38 -18.01 11.36 -19.31
C ILE A 38 -17.06 10.32 -18.71
N PRO A 39 -16.85 9.14 -19.34
CA PRO A 39 -15.90 8.18 -18.82
C PRO A 39 -14.57 8.93 -18.66
N PRO A 40 -13.88 8.83 -17.52
CA PRO A 40 -12.58 9.46 -17.39
C PRO A 40 -11.75 9.01 -18.59
N PRO A 41 -10.95 9.92 -19.20
CA PRO A 41 -10.06 9.53 -20.28
C PRO A 41 -9.30 8.28 -19.82
N PRO A 42 -9.03 7.32 -20.73
CA PRO A 42 -8.24 6.15 -20.39
C PRO A 42 -6.99 6.64 -19.65
N PRO A 43 -6.60 6.00 -18.53
CA PRO A 43 -5.40 6.40 -17.83
C PRO A 43 -4.28 6.47 -18.88
N PRO A 44 -3.43 7.52 -18.84
CA PRO A 44 -2.24 7.51 -19.69
C PRO A 44 -1.57 6.14 -19.52
N PRO A 45 -1.02 5.54 -20.60
CA PRO A 45 -0.22 4.34 -20.43
C PRO A 45 0.73 4.63 -19.28
N LEU A 46 0.66 3.81 -18.22
CA LEU A 46 1.62 3.87 -17.13
C LEU A 46 2.97 3.63 -17.80
N GLU A 47 3.63 4.72 -18.17
CA GLU A 47 5.07 4.74 -18.33
C GLU A 47 5.58 3.97 -17.11
N PRO A 48 6.45 2.94 -17.30
CA PRO A 48 6.99 2.22 -16.17
C PRO A 48 7.47 3.31 -15.23
N THR A 49 6.84 3.41 -14.05
CA THR A 49 7.21 4.40 -13.05
C THR A 49 8.70 4.22 -12.95
N GLU A 50 9.45 5.18 -13.53
CA GLU A 50 10.85 5.34 -13.24
C GLU A 50 10.77 5.53 -11.75
N ARG A 51 11.03 4.42 -11.03
CA ARG A 51 11.24 4.46 -9.60
C ARG A 51 12.24 5.58 -9.51
N THR A 52 11.82 6.69 -8.93
CA THR A 52 12.74 7.72 -8.53
C THR A 52 13.72 6.91 -7.71
N PHE A 53 14.90 6.65 -8.28
CA PHE A 53 15.95 5.94 -7.58
C PHE A 53 16.29 6.96 -6.51
N ASP A 54 15.61 6.87 -5.37
CA ASP A 54 16.15 7.38 -4.13
C ASP A 54 17.60 6.88 -4.14
N GLU A 55 18.57 7.79 -4.14
CA GLU A 55 19.99 7.40 -4.15
C GLU A 55 20.34 6.52 -2.93
N ASP A 56 19.45 6.47 -1.94
CA ASP A 56 19.44 5.58 -0.78
C ASP A 56 18.81 4.19 -1.02
N ALA A 57 18.26 3.92 -2.21
CA ALA A 57 17.67 2.62 -2.53
C ALA A 57 18.76 1.57 -2.81
N LEU A 58 18.67 0.43 -2.12
CA LEU A 58 19.57 -0.70 -2.33
C LEU A 58 19.50 -1.20 -3.78
N THR A 59 20.66 -1.33 -4.42
CA THR A 59 20.82 -1.94 -5.73
C THR A 59 20.57 -3.45 -5.68
N GLU A 60 20.23 -4.04 -6.83
CA GLU A 60 20.00 -5.49 -6.93
C GLU A 60 21.24 -6.31 -6.49
N ASN A 61 22.45 -5.80 -6.71
CA ASN A 61 23.68 -6.45 -6.28
C ASN A 61 23.83 -6.43 -4.75
N GLN A 62 23.48 -5.32 -4.09
CA GLN A 62 23.48 -5.23 -2.62
C GLN A 62 22.42 -6.15 -2.02
N LEU A 63 21.22 -6.23 -2.62
CA LEU A 63 20.17 -7.17 -2.20
C LEU A 63 20.64 -8.63 -2.34
N LYS A 64 21.33 -8.98 -3.43
CA LYS A 64 21.93 -10.31 -3.60
C LYS A 64 23.06 -10.59 -2.60
N ALA A 65 23.85 -9.57 -2.22
CA ALA A 65 24.90 -9.72 -1.20
C ALA A 65 24.30 -10.00 0.19
N ILE A 66 23.26 -9.25 0.56
CA ILE A 66 22.45 -9.48 1.77
C ILE A 66 21.88 -10.90 1.77
N GLU A 67 21.25 -11.34 0.66
CA GLU A 67 20.70 -12.68 0.55
C GLU A 67 21.77 -13.77 0.61
N SER A 68 22.93 -13.54 0.01
CA SER A 68 24.01 -14.53 -0.05
C SER A 68 24.76 -14.69 1.26
N SER A 69 24.63 -13.74 2.20
CA SER A 69 25.34 -13.77 3.48
C SER A 69 24.78 -14.84 4.42
N PRO A 70 25.57 -15.89 4.75
CA PRO A 70 25.14 -16.94 5.68
C PRO A 70 25.08 -16.44 7.12
N GLU A 71 25.94 -15.48 7.49
CA GLU A 71 25.93 -14.84 8.82
C GLU A 71 24.67 -14.00 9.01
N LEU A 72 24.30 -13.21 8.00
CA LEU A 72 23.07 -12.42 8.07
C LEU A 72 21.83 -13.32 8.18
N LYS A 73 21.77 -14.37 7.36
CA LYS A 73 20.70 -15.40 7.44
C LYS A 73 20.65 -16.09 8.79
N LYS A 74 21.79 -16.29 9.45
CA LYS A 74 21.85 -16.87 10.80
C LYS A 74 21.32 -15.88 11.84
N MET A 75 21.70 -14.60 11.75
CA MET A 75 21.19 -13.55 12.64
C MET A 75 19.70 -13.33 12.47
N LEU A 76 19.19 -13.35 11.23
CA LEU A 76 17.76 -13.22 10.93
C LEU A 76 16.90 -14.38 11.46
N LYS A 77 17.49 -15.50 11.88
CA LYS A 77 16.78 -16.58 12.59
C LYS A 77 16.66 -16.32 14.09
N ASP A 78 17.33 -15.31 14.61
CA ASP A 78 17.23 -14.92 16.01
C ASP A 78 15.85 -14.33 16.28
N SER A 79 15.17 -14.87 17.29
CA SER A 79 13.78 -14.51 17.58
C SER A 79 13.65 -13.07 18.07
N ILE A 80 14.67 -12.53 18.75
CA ILE A 80 14.65 -11.16 19.25
C ILE A 80 14.84 -10.18 18.09
N LEU A 81 15.79 -10.47 17.20
CA LEU A 81 16.04 -9.63 16.04
C LEU A 81 14.82 -9.53 15.11
N GLN A 82 14.11 -10.66 14.88
CA GLN A 82 12.86 -10.63 14.11
C GLN A 82 11.80 -9.74 14.75
N ILE A 83 11.67 -9.77 16.08
CA ILE A 83 10.74 -8.89 16.80
C ILE A 83 11.12 -7.43 16.58
N TYR A 84 12.41 -7.08 16.64
CA TYR A 84 12.87 -5.71 16.38
C TYR A 84 12.55 -5.27 14.95
N LEU A 85 12.84 -6.11 13.95
CA LEU A 85 12.56 -5.80 12.55
C LEU A 85 11.05 -5.66 12.29
N GLN A 86 10.24 -6.54 12.87
CA GLN A 86 8.79 -6.45 12.77
C GLN A 86 8.25 -5.21 13.46
N THR A 87 8.84 -4.82 14.60
CA THR A 87 8.47 -3.58 15.30
C THR A 87 8.80 -2.37 14.45
N LEU A 88 9.96 -2.34 13.78
CA LEU A 88 10.34 -1.27 12.86
C LEU A 88 9.39 -1.19 11.66
N ASP A 89 9.04 -2.33 11.06
CA ASP A 89 8.17 -2.43 9.89
C ASP A 89 6.72 -2.00 10.18
N THR A 90 6.23 -2.30 11.40
CA THR A 90 4.86 -1.97 11.81
C THR A 90 4.75 -0.63 12.57
N SER A 91 5.87 0.02 12.87
CA SER A 91 5.89 1.28 13.62
C SER A 91 5.44 2.46 12.75
N LEU A 92 4.68 3.36 13.36
CA LEU A 92 4.35 4.67 12.78
C LEU A 92 5.55 5.64 12.86
N GLU A 93 6.52 5.36 13.74
CA GLU A 93 7.72 6.16 13.97
C GLU A 93 8.97 5.25 13.97
N PRO A 94 9.42 4.77 12.79
CA PRO A 94 10.54 3.85 12.69
C PRO A 94 11.86 4.45 13.20
N GLU A 95 12.09 5.76 13.01
CA GLU A 95 13.31 6.43 13.49
C GLU A 95 13.43 6.40 15.02
N SER A 96 12.34 6.68 15.74
CA SER A 96 12.30 6.63 17.22
C SER A 96 12.49 5.22 17.76
N VAL A 97 11.97 4.21 17.06
CA VAL A 97 12.19 2.80 17.40
C VAL A 97 13.65 2.42 17.13
N PHE A 98 14.19 2.84 15.99
CA PHE A 98 15.58 2.58 15.63
C PHE A 98 16.56 3.15 16.66
N ASP A 99 16.35 4.39 17.10
CA ASP A 99 17.18 5.05 18.12
C ASP A 99 17.15 4.29 19.47
N LYS A 100 15.99 3.73 19.84
CA LYS A 100 15.85 2.85 21.03
C LYS A 100 16.51 1.49 20.87
N LEU A 101 16.62 1.02 19.63
CA LEU A 101 17.27 -0.24 19.29
C LEU A 101 18.79 -0.10 19.19
N GLN A 102 19.30 1.09 18.89
CA GLN A 102 20.72 1.40 18.98
C GLN A 102 21.24 1.19 20.41
N GLY A 103 22.40 0.55 20.54
CA GLY A 103 22.97 0.13 21.81
C GLY A 103 22.58 -1.29 22.24
N ASN A 104 21.64 -1.94 21.53
CA ASN A 104 21.42 -3.37 21.72
C ASN A 104 22.45 -4.16 20.93
N GLN A 105 23.31 -4.90 21.62
CA GLN A 105 24.42 -5.67 21.02
C GLN A 105 24.01 -6.49 19.79
N LYS A 106 22.83 -7.14 19.82
CA LYS A 106 22.33 -7.97 18.72
C LYS A 106 21.87 -7.17 17.50
N PHE A 107 21.25 -6.02 17.75
CA PHE A 107 20.80 -5.14 16.69
C PHE A 107 21.98 -4.38 16.07
N ASP A 108 22.92 -3.92 16.87
CA ASP A 108 24.18 -3.31 16.41
C ASP A 108 25.01 -4.27 15.56
N GLU A 109 25.20 -5.51 15.99
CA GLU A 109 25.93 -6.52 15.21
C GLU A 109 25.25 -6.79 13.86
N PHE A 110 23.90 -6.85 13.85
CA PHE A 110 23.13 -7.01 12.62
C PHE A 110 23.26 -5.78 11.71
N TYR A 111 23.09 -4.59 12.26
CA TYR A 111 23.14 -3.33 11.53
C TYR A 111 24.53 -3.12 10.89
N ASN A 112 25.59 -3.33 11.66
CA ASN A 112 26.96 -3.24 11.14
C ASN A 112 27.23 -4.28 10.04
N LEU A 113 26.70 -5.50 10.19
CA LEU A 113 26.83 -6.54 9.16
C LEU A 113 26.09 -6.17 7.88
N VAL A 114 24.88 -5.63 7.97
CA VAL A 114 24.14 -5.14 6.80
C VAL A 114 24.90 -3.99 6.14
N LEU A 115 25.40 -3.02 6.93
CA LEU A 115 26.20 -1.92 6.41
C LEU A 115 27.47 -2.39 5.69
N ASP A 116 28.12 -3.44 6.19
CA ASP A 116 29.32 -4.00 5.54
C ASP A 116 28.99 -4.65 4.19
N LEU A 117 27.83 -5.31 4.09
CA LEU A 117 27.37 -5.99 2.87
C LEU A 117 26.88 -5.02 1.77
N ILE A 118 26.51 -3.81 2.14
CA ILE A 118 25.97 -2.81 1.20
C ILE A 118 26.98 -1.70 0.86
N LYS A 119 28.21 -1.78 1.39
CA LYS A 119 29.29 -0.85 1.04
C LYS A 119 29.85 -1.06 -0.37
#